data_AF-I6SDM8-F1
#
_entry.id   AF-I6SDM8-F1
#
_cell.length_a   1.000
_cell.length_b   1.000
_cell.length_c   1.000
_cell.angle_alpha   90.00
_cell.angle_beta   90.00
_cell.angle_gamma   90.00
#
_symmetry.space_group_name_H-M   'P 1'
#
loop_
_entity.id
_entity.type
_entity.pdbx_description
1 polymer ?
#
loop_
_entity_poly.entity_id
_entity_poly.type
_entity_poly.pdbx_seq_one_letter_code
_entity_poly.pdbx_strand_id
1 'polypeptide(L)' 'MFKNYTINQTTLPLDVEHYIPETDVAFAVHSLVEAIPQALFNQIEQQLGRPAYHPKMMLKILLYAYTQRVFSGRKIEFL' A
#
# COMPACT_ATOMS: atom_id res chain seq x y z
N MET A 1 16.88 14.91 -4.43
CA MET A 1 16.69 15.99 -3.44
C MET A 1 16.64 15.36 -2.06
N PHE A 2 17.53 15.74 -1.15
CA PHE A 2 17.59 15.16 0.19
C PHE A 2 16.46 15.73 1.07
N LYS A 3 15.81 14.88 1.87
CA LYS A 3 14.83 15.30 2.87
C LYS A 3 15.58 15.86 4.08
N ASN A 4 15.04 16.92 4.70
CA ASN A 4 15.60 17.48 5.92
C ASN A 4 15.62 16.43 7.04
N TYR A 5 16.81 16.22 7.62
CA TYR A 5 17.00 15.32 8.75
C TYR A 5 16.53 16.03 10.03
N THR A 6 15.54 15.47 10.71
CA THR A 6 14.99 16.00 11.97
C THR A 6 14.75 14.84 12.93
N ILE A 7 15.28 14.97 14.14
CA ILE A 7 15.21 13.94 15.20
C ILE A 7 13.97 14.06 16.09
N ASN A 8 13.12 15.07 15.86
CA ASN A 8 11.92 15.37 16.66
C ASN A 8 10.72 14.48 16.29
N GLN A 9 10.96 13.22 15.90
CA GLN A 9 9.88 12.28 15.63
C GLN A 9 9.41 11.67 16.96
N THR A 10 8.42 12.31 17.58
CA THR A 10 7.90 11.96 18.91
C THR A 10 6.91 10.78 18.89
N THR A 11 6.45 10.36 17.71
CA THR A 11 5.47 9.27 17.56
C THR A 11 6.09 8.06 16.85
N LEU A 12 5.98 6.89 17.47
CA LEU A 12 6.12 5.61 16.78
C LEU A 12 4.87 5.38 15.91
N PRO A 13 5.00 4.77 14.73
CA PRO A 13 3.83 4.29 14.00
C PRO A 13 3.12 3.27 14.89
N LEU A 14 2.00 3.69 15.45
CA LEU A 14 1.05 2.81 16.11
C LEU A 14 0.55 1.81 15.09
N ASP A 15 0.30 0.58 15.54
CA ASP A 15 -0.29 -0.45 14.70
C ASP A 15 -1.70 0.00 14.30
N VAL A 16 -1.81 0.60 13.11
CA VAL A 16 -3.04 1.24 12.64
C VAL A 16 -4.15 0.22 12.38
N GLU A 17 -3.79 -1.06 12.29
CA GLU A 17 -4.70 -2.17 12.11
C GLU A 17 -5.75 -2.23 13.23
N HIS A 18 -5.41 -1.83 14.47
CA HIS A 18 -6.34 -1.84 15.59
C HIS A 18 -7.49 -0.82 15.46
N TYR A 19 -7.33 0.20 14.62
CA TYR A 19 -8.36 1.22 14.40
C TYR A 19 -9.34 0.82 13.28
N ILE A 20 -9.07 -0.27 12.56
CA ILE A 20 -9.89 -0.74 11.44
C ILE A 20 -10.79 -1.87 11.94
N PRO A 21 -12.11 -1.83 11.68
CA PRO A 21 -13.00 -2.92 12.06
C PRO A 21 -12.63 -4.20 11.31
N GLU A 22 -12.67 -5.36 11.98
CA GLU A 22 -12.30 -6.66 11.37
C GLU A 22 -13.15 -7.03 10.14
N THR A 23 -14.35 -6.45 10.03
CA THR A 23 -15.25 -6.64 8.89
C THR A 23 -14.90 -5.78 7.66
N ASP A 24 -13.86 -4.95 7.74
CA ASP A 24 -13.48 -4.06 6.65
C ASP A 24 -12.98 -4.82 5.42
N VAL A 25 -13.30 -4.30 4.24
CA VAL A 25 -12.86 -4.83 2.94
C VAL A 25 -11.34 -4.77 2.80
N ALA A 26 -10.66 -3.88 3.53
CA ALA A 26 -9.20 -3.80 3.58
C ALA A 26 -8.55 -5.15 3.95
N PHE A 27 -9.12 -5.89 4.91
CA PHE A 27 -8.59 -7.21 5.31
C PHE A 27 -8.79 -8.28 4.23
N ALA A 28 -9.92 -8.24 3.53
CA ALA A 28 -10.17 -9.12 2.39
C ALA A 28 -9.19 -8.85 1.24
N VAL A 29 -8.95 -7.56 0.92
CA VAL A 29 -7.97 -7.15 -0.09
C VAL A 29 -6.55 -7.53 0.32
N HIS A 30 -6.19 -7.33 1.59
CA HIS A 30 -4.88 -7.73 2.11
C HIS A 30 -4.66 -9.24 1.93
N SER A 31 -5.62 -10.05 2.38
CA SER A 31 -5.55 -11.52 2.32
C SER A 31 -5.45 -12.02 0.88
N LEU A 32 -6.20 -11.41 -0.04
CA LEU A 32 -6.13 -11.73 -1.46
C LEU A 32 -4.75 -11.44 -2.04
N VAL A 33 -4.17 -10.27 -1.77
CA VAL A 33 -2.85 -9.90 -2.30
C VAL A 33 -1.73 -10.76 -1.70
N GLU A 34 -1.82 -11.13 -0.42
CA GLU A 34 -0.82 -12.00 0.21
C GLU A 34 -0.88 -13.45 -0.28
N ALA A 35 -2.04 -13.93 -0.73
CA ALA A 35 -2.18 -15.25 -1.34
C ALA A 35 -1.47 -15.38 -2.70
N ILE A 36 -1.12 -14.26 -3.36
CA ILE A 36 -0.46 -14.27 -4.67
C ILE A 36 1.03 -14.66 -4.50
N PRO A 37 1.55 -15.63 -5.27
CA PRO A 37 2.94 -16.04 -5.21
C PRO A 37 3.91 -14.88 -5.45
N GLN A 38 4.94 -14.76 -4.61
CA GLN A 38 5.94 -13.68 -4.70
C GLN A 38 6.70 -13.66 -6.04
N ALA A 39 6.87 -14.82 -6.67
CA ALA A 39 7.55 -14.96 -7.96
C ALA A 39 6.95 -14.06 -9.05
N LEU A 40 5.64 -13.78 -9.02
CA LEU A 40 4.97 -12.89 -9.98
C LEU A 40 5.36 -11.43 -9.77
N PHE A 41 5.55 -11.02 -8.51
CA PHE A 41 5.95 -9.65 -8.19
C PHE A 41 7.43 -9.39 -8.52
N ASN A 42 8.29 -10.40 -8.34
CA ASN A 42 9.72 -10.29 -8.65
C ASN A 42 9.99 -10.05 -10.14
N GLN A 43 9.07 -10.43 -11.04
CA GLN A 43 9.17 -10.13 -12.48
C GLN A 43 8.89 -8.67 -12.81
N ILE A 44 8.06 -8.01 -11.99
CA ILE A 44 7.65 -6.61 -12.16
C ILE A 44 8.66 -5.66 -11.50
N GLU A 45 9.27 -6.12 -10.41
CA GLU A 45 10.26 -5.35 -9.68
C GLU A 45 11.49 -5.09 -10.54
N GLN A 46 11.76 -3.80 -10.81
CA GLN A 46 12.94 -3.43 -11.56
C GLN A 46 14.19 -3.62 -10.71
N GLN A 47 15.17 -4.35 -11.24
CA GLN A 47 16.46 -4.56 -10.57
C GLN A 47 17.31 -3.28 -10.52
N LEU A 48 17.02 -2.29 -11.35
CA LEU A 48 17.76 -1.04 -11.49
C LEU A 48 16.92 0.15 -11.04
N GLY A 49 17.53 1.04 -10.28
CA GLY A 49 16.88 2.23 -9.71
C GLY A 49 16.30 1.98 -8.32
N ARG A 50 15.67 3.03 -7.76
CA ARG A 50 14.98 2.94 -6.47
C ARG A 50 13.48 2.87 -6.74
N PRO A 51 12.81 1.74 -6.53
CA PRO A 51 11.36 1.69 -6.68
C PRO A 51 10.71 2.64 -5.68
N ALA A 52 9.72 3.40 -6.14
CA ALA A 52 9.00 4.35 -5.28
C ALA A 52 8.15 3.63 -4.22
N TYR A 53 7.56 2.49 -4.60
CA TYR A 53 6.66 1.67 -3.76
C TYR A 53 6.84 0.18 -4.07
N HIS A 54 6.49 -0.68 -3.11
CA HIS A 54 6.45 -2.12 -3.32
C HIS A 54 5.22 -2.52 -4.16
N PRO A 55 5.33 -3.42 -5.16
CA PRO A 55 4.23 -3.73 -6.06
C PRO A 55 3.00 -4.33 -5.34
N LYS A 56 3.20 -5.14 -4.29
CA LYS A 56 2.09 -5.60 -3.43
C LYS A 56 1.33 -4.44 -2.76
N MET A 57 2.05 -3.43 -2.27
CA MET A 57 1.44 -2.27 -1.61
C MET A 57 0.60 -1.48 -2.61
N MET A 58 1.15 -1.23 -3.80
CA MET A 58 0.43 -0.53 -4.88
C MET A 58 -0.83 -1.30 -5.30
N LEU A 59 -0.75 -2.63 -5.40
CA LEU A 59 -1.89 -3.47 -5.74
C LEU A 59 -3.00 -3.40 -4.68
N LYS A 60 -2.64 -3.43 -3.39
CA LYS A 60 -3.63 -3.30 -2.29
C LYS A 60 -4.40 -1.98 -2.39
N ILE A 61 -3.72 -0.86 -2.66
CA ILE A 61 -4.35 0.46 -2.82
C ILE A 61 -5.33 0.46 -4.01
N LEU A 62 -4.90 -0.06 -5.16
CA LEU A 62 -5.72 -0.10 -6.37
C LEU A 62 -6.98 -0.95 -6.17
N LEU A 63 -6.82 -2.16 -5.62
CA LEU A 63 -7.95 -3.06 -5.38
C LEU A 63 -8.93 -2.47 -4.37
N TYR A 64 -8.43 -1.88 -3.29
CA TYR A 64 -9.27 -1.22 -2.28
C TYR A 64 -10.05 -0.04 -2.87
N ALA A 65 -9.44 0.81 -3.70
CA ALA A 65 -10.16 1.88 -4.36
C ALA A 65 -11.23 1.36 -5.33
N TYR A 66 -10.96 0.23 -5.99
CA TYR A 66 -11.87 -0.36 -6.96
C TYR A 66 -13.10 -0.99 -6.29
N THR A 67 -12.98 -1.50 -5.05
CA THR A 67 -14.17 -1.93 -4.28
C THR A 67 -15.11 -0.76 -3.98
N GLN A 68 -14.56 0.45 -3.86
CA GLN A 68 -15.31 1.69 -3.67
C GLN A 68 -15.72 2.38 -4.98
N ARG A 69 -15.53 1.70 -6.14
CA ARG A 69 -15.83 2.23 -7.49
C ARG A 69 -15.02 3.47 -7.87
N VAL A 70 -13.85 3.68 -7.27
CA VAL A 70 -12.94 4.78 -7.61
C VAL A 70 -11.83 4.25 -8.52
N PHE A 71 -11.93 4.55 -9.82
CA PHE A 71 -11.00 4.02 -10.82
C PHE A 71 -9.90 4.99 -11.28
N SER A 72 -10.13 6.29 -11.09
CA SER A 72 -9.20 7.33 -11.55
C SER A 72 -8.05 7.49 -10.56
N GLY A 73 -6.80 7.37 -11.01
CA GLY A 73 -5.62 7.55 -10.15
C GLY A 73 -5.62 8.88 -9.39
N ARG A 74 -6.04 9.98 -10.03
CA ARG A 74 -6.21 11.28 -9.34
C ARG A 74 -7.28 11.24 -8.26
N LYS A 75 -8.36 10.49 -8.46
CA LYS A 75 -9.41 10.35 -7.43
C LYS A 75 -8.95 9.45 -6.28
N ILE A 76 -8.13 8.44 -6.57
CA ILE A 76 -7.53 7.55 -5.55
C ILE A 76 -6.59 8.33 -4.63
N GLU A 77 -5.89 9.34 -5.15
CA GLU A 77 -5.04 10.21 -4.34
C GLU A 77 -5.82 11.01 -3.26
N PHE A 78 -7.12 11.28 -3.51
CA PHE A 78 -7.98 12.04 -2.58
C PHE A 78 -8.91 11.16 -1.74
N LEU A 79 -8.74 9.83 -1.82
CA LEU A 79 -9.52 8.83 -1.08
C LEU A 79 -8.98 8.69 0.36
#